data_AF-A0AAW6BRM9-F1
#
_entry.id   AF-A0AAW6BRM9-F1
#
_cell.length_a   1.000
_cell.length_b   1.000
_cell.length_c   1.000
_cell.angle_alpha   90.00
_cell.angle_beta   90.00
_cell.angle_gamma   90.00
#
_symmetry.space_group_name_H-M   'P 1'
#
loop_
_entity.id
_entity.type
_entity.pdbx_description
1 polymer ?
#
loop_
_entity_poly.entity_id
_entity_poly.type
_entity_poly.pdbx_seq_one_letter_code
_entity_poly.pdbx_strand_id
1 'polypeptide(L)'
;MKIKSIENEGVFLAKMSGYSFKLSDKKWQLDKEICVYPHKVVERMPEMMKLGYLNTLAYYASEYSPSYIKNINGLFHKWFGIMTINTIDDKAVYQLNVHLSSAKNYKLNTIKSFIIKWKKFNYPGVETTALRMMDKIKITPNQIGEAVKRRDPNKGPLTETEFNNILSVVSKLYQEKKIDSSLYCYIMLLAKTGRRPLQLTSLKAKDLIKKEEEYFLNIPRIKQGKDFRKEFNMRMIDSLLYENLLMLINENRVFVEDKFGVEINHLKNELPIFMDLDKVTETEGIEHFLSHLTTDSFHMKNSVMSKLLKRFPSEFDVRSERTNSYIELNARRFRYTLGSRLANEGAAIEVIAKALDHKSIKSSGIYIKNSSDNVYDIDKSLSAFLSPLSNILMGVEIEENKKLFIKYVLDSFLLFEDKKEETKCLSCKKFNPWRA
;
A
#
# COMPACT_ATOMS: atom_id res chain seq x y z
N MET A 1 -6.16 5.53 -50.78
CA MET A 1 -6.13 4.14 -51.31
C MET A 1 -6.68 3.22 -50.23
N LYS A 2 -7.60 2.32 -50.59
CA LYS A 2 -8.50 1.56 -49.72
C LYS A 2 -7.80 0.94 -48.49
N ILE A 3 -8.25 1.31 -47.29
CA ILE A 3 -8.00 0.57 -46.05
C ILE A 3 -8.81 -0.72 -46.16
N LYS A 4 -8.19 -1.76 -46.72
CA LYS A 4 -8.69 -3.13 -46.74
C LYS A 4 -7.59 -4.03 -46.20
N SER A 5 -7.60 -4.20 -44.87
CA SER A 5 -7.23 -5.43 -44.15
C SER A 5 -7.12 -5.12 -42.64
N ILE A 6 -8.26 -4.93 -41.95
CA ILE A 6 -8.30 -5.23 -40.51
C ILE A 6 -8.79 -6.67 -40.43
N GLU A 7 -7.89 -7.60 -40.76
CA GLU A 7 -8.10 -9.02 -40.51
C GLU A 7 -8.00 -9.22 -38.99
N ASN A 8 -9.10 -9.62 -38.36
CA ASN A 8 -9.23 -10.06 -36.97
C ASN A 8 -8.19 -9.49 -35.98
N GLU A 9 -8.40 -8.25 -35.50
CA GLU A 9 -7.69 -7.83 -34.29
C GLU A 9 -7.99 -8.82 -33.16
N GLY A 10 -6.95 -9.54 -32.71
CA GLY A 10 -7.05 -10.49 -31.63
C GLY A 10 -7.59 -9.82 -30.36
N VAL A 11 -8.55 -10.47 -29.72
CA VAL A 11 -9.04 -10.07 -28.41
C VAL A 11 -8.03 -10.51 -27.35
N PHE A 12 -7.53 -9.56 -26.58
CA PHE A 12 -6.62 -9.83 -25.45
C PHE A 12 -7.44 -10.01 -24.18
N LEU A 13 -7.07 -10.99 -23.37
CA LEU A 13 -7.62 -11.19 -22.04
C LEU A 13 -6.76 -10.43 -21.03
N ALA A 14 -7.40 -9.72 -20.09
CA ALA A 14 -6.67 -9.11 -18.98
C ALA A 14 -6.29 -10.16 -17.94
N LYS A 15 -5.35 -9.82 -17.05
CA LYS A 15 -4.93 -10.70 -15.96
C LYS A 15 -6.08 -11.02 -15.00
N MET A 16 -7.02 -10.10 -14.81
CA MET A 16 -8.25 -10.35 -14.07
C MET A 16 -9.27 -11.04 -14.98
N SER A 17 -9.80 -12.18 -14.53
CA SER A 17 -10.83 -12.92 -15.24
C SER A 17 -12.09 -12.08 -15.44
N GLY A 18 -12.73 -12.20 -16.61
CA GLY A 18 -13.93 -11.45 -16.98
C GLY A 18 -13.67 -10.14 -17.73
N TYR A 19 -12.41 -9.79 -18.00
CA TYR A 19 -12.07 -8.57 -18.73
C TYR A 19 -11.26 -8.88 -19.98
N SER A 20 -11.62 -8.21 -21.08
CA SER A 20 -10.93 -8.31 -22.37
C SER A 20 -10.90 -6.95 -23.05
N PHE A 21 -9.99 -6.79 -24.01
CA PHE A 21 -9.81 -5.56 -24.77
C PHE A 21 -9.16 -5.85 -26.12
N LYS A 22 -9.32 -4.94 -27.07
CA LYS A 22 -8.61 -4.92 -28.35
C LYS A 22 -7.55 -3.82 -28.36
N LEU A 23 -6.53 -3.96 -29.20
CA LEU A 23 -5.48 -2.94 -29.29
C LEU A 23 -6.00 -1.59 -29.77
N SER A 24 -6.99 -1.60 -30.67
CA SER A 24 -7.65 -0.40 -31.18
C SER A 24 -8.58 0.28 -30.16
N ASP A 25 -8.95 -0.40 -29.07
CA ASP A 25 -9.86 0.17 -28.09
C ASP A 25 -9.25 1.40 -27.41
N LYS A 26 -10.01 2.50 -27.39
CA LYS A 26 -9.60 3.71 -26.66
C LYS A 26 -9.49 3.48 -25.15
N LYS A 27 -10.29 2.56 -24.61
CA LYS A 27 -10.38 2.24 -23.18
C LYS A 27 -10.11 0.76 -22.97
N TRP A 28 -9.19 0.42 -22.06
CA TRP A 28 -8.98 -0.97 -21.62
C TRP A 28 -9.41 -1.07 -20.16
N GLN A 29 -10.57 -1.69 -19.91
CA GLN A 29 -11.01 -2.05 -18.56
C GLN A 29 -10.28 -3.32 -18.15
N LEU A 30 -9.54 -3.30 -17.04
CA LEU A 30 -8.62 -4.37 -16.66
C LEU A 30 -9.01 -5.13 -15.38
N ASP A 31 -9.84 -4.52 -14.53
CA ASP A 31 -10.48 -5.13 -13.35
C ASP A 31 -11.68 -4.25 -12.95
N LYS A 32 -12.34 -4.50 -11.81
CA LYS A 32 -13.48 -3.68 -11.35
C LYS A 32 -13.16 -2.19 -11.12
N GLU A 33 -11.89 -1.82 -10.98
CA GLU A 33 -11.45 -0.50 -10.51
C GLU A 33 -10.63 0.27 -11.56
N ILE A 34 -9.89 -0.42 -12.41
CA ILE A 34 -8.82 0.14 -13.23
C ILE A 34 -9.18 0.05 -14.70
N CYS A 35 -9.40 1.23 -15.27
CA CYS A 35 -9.40 1.46 -16.70
C CYS A 35 -8.13 2.24 -17.09
N VAL A 36 -7.49 1.84 -18.18
CA VAL A 36 -6.39 2.59 -18.81
C VAL A 36 -6.79 3.10 -20.18
N TYR A 37 -6.10 4.13 -20.66
CA TYR A 37 -6.39 4.80 -21.92
C TYR A 37 -5.10 4.90 -22.75
N PRO A 38 -4.70 3.81 -23.45
CA PRO A 38 -3.45 3.78 -24.20
C PRO A 38 -3.42 4.77 -25.36
N HIS A 39 -4.60 5.08 -25.95
CA HIS A 39 -4.73 6.08 -27.02
C HIS A 39 -4.06 7.42 -26.66
N LYS A 40 -4.18 7.87 -25.40
CA LYS A 40 -3.59 9.13 -24.91
C LYS A 40 -2.06 9.14 -24.88
N VAL A 41 -1.44 7.97 -24.93
CA VAL A 41 0.01 7.83 -25.06
C VAL A 41 0.38 7.81 -26.53
N VAL A 42 -0.26 6.95 -27.31
CA VAL A 42 0.08 6.74 -28.72
C VAL A 42 -0.19 7.96 -29.60
N GLU A 43 -1.17 8.80 -29.26
CA GLU A 43 -1.42 10.08 -29.95
C GLU A 43 -0.23 11.04 -29.90
N ARG A 44 0.63 10.91 -28.88
CA ARG A 44 1.84 11.73 -28.69
C ARG A 44 3.12 10.99 -29.06
N MET A 45 3.00 9.79 -29.59
CA MET A 45 4.11 8.88 -29.85
C MET A 45 4.38 8.81 -31.36
N PRO A 46 5.66 8.73 -31.79
CA PRO A 46 5.99 8.52 -33.21
C PRO A 46 5.35 7.25 -33.76
N GLU A 47 4.92 7.29 -35.03
CA GLU A 47 4.18 6.19 -35.68
C GLU A 47 4.89 4.84 -35.54
N MET A 48 6.21 4.82 -35.77
CA MET A 48 7.01 3.61 -35.66
C MET A 48 6.95 2.93 -34.28
N MET A 49 6.67 3.67 -33.20
CA MET A 49 6.68 3.13 -31.84
C MET A 49 5.32 2.62 -31.38
N LYS A 50 4.21 3.09 -31.99
CA LYS A 50 2.86 2.89 -31.47
C LYS A 50 2.51 1.41 -31.32
N LEU A 51 2.78 0.61 -32.35
CA LEU A 51 2.48 -0.83 -32.34
C LEU A 51 3.32 -1.57 -31.30
N GLY A 52 4.59 -1.19 -31.14
CA GLY A 52 5.48 -1.77 -30.13
C GLY A 52 5.02 -1.48 -28.70
N TYR A 53 4.58 -0.24 -28.46
CA TYR A 53 4.01 0.16 -27.18
C TYR A 53 2.74 -0.64 -26.86
N LEU A 54 1.77 -0.66 -27.78
CA LEU A 54 0.46 -1.29 -27.56
C LEU A 54 0.59 -2.80 -27.35
N ASN A 55 1.37 -3.50 -28.17
CA ASN A 55 1.59 -4.94 -27.99
C ASN A 55 2.30 -5.26 -26.68
N THR A 56 3.30 -4.46 -26.30
CA THR A 56 3.98 -4.66 -25.01
C THR A 56 3.02 -4.37 -23.85
N LEU A 57 2.21 -3.31 -23.93
CA LEU A 57 1.21 -2.98 -22.90
C LEU A 57 0.13 -4.04 -22.78
N ALA A 58 -0.32 -4.61 -23.91
CA ALA A 58 -1.29 -5.70 -23.94
C ALA A 58 -0.73 -6.95 -23.26
N TYR A 59 0.50 -7.36 -23.59
CA TYR A 59 1.19 -8.43 -22.87
C TYR A 59 1.25 -8.16 -21.36
N TYR A 60 1.59 -6.93 -20.96
CA TYR A 60 1.63 -6.59 -19.55
C TYR A 60 0.24 -6.67 -18.89
N ALA A 61 -0.81 -6.22 -19.58
CA ALA A 61 -2.19 -6.27 -19.10
C ALA A 61 -2.72 -7.69 -18.95
N SER A 62 -2.24 -8.64 -19.74
CA SER A 62 -2.57 -10.07 -19.61
C SER A 62 -1.80 -10.76 -18.47
N GLU A 63 -0.55 -10.36 -18.21
CA GLU A 63 0.34 -11.09 -17.29
C GLU A 63 0.47 -10.46 -15.89
N TYR A 64 0.26 -9.15 -15.77
CA TYR A 64 0.54 -8.41 -14.54
C TYR A 64 -0.68 -7.69 -13.98
N SER A 65 -0.60 -7.28 -12.71
CA SER A 65 -1.70 -6.61 -12.03
C SER A 65 -2.12 -5.30 -12.72
N PRO A 66 -3.42 -5.00 -12.87
CA PRO A 66 -3.93 -3.77 -13.49
C PRO A 66 -3.32 -2.47 -12.93
N SER A 67 -3.06 -2.43 -11.62
CA SER A 67 -2.37 -1.29 -10.96
C SER A 67 -0.99 -1.01 -11.55
N TYR A 68 -0.26 -2.05 -11.97
CA TYR A 68 1.06 -1.89 -12.57
C TYR A 68 0.94 -1.29 -13.98
N ILE A 69 -0.02 -1.76 -14.78
CA ILE A 69 -0.29 -1.23 -16.12
C ILE A 69 -0.73 0.23 -16.05
N LYS A 70 -1.61 0.59 -15.10
CA LYS A 70 -2.01 1.98 -14.85
C LYS A 70 -0.81 2.88 -14.57
N ASN A 71 0.14 2.41 -13.77
CA ASN A 71 1.35 3.17 -13.46
C ASN A 71 2.29 3.30 -14.68
N ILE A 72 2.44 2.24 -15.48
CA ILE A 72 3.19 2.27 -16.75
C ILE A 72 2.54 3.28 -17.70
N ASN A 73 1.27 3.08 -18.07
CA ASN A 73 0.54 3.95 -18.99
C ASN A 73 0.53 5.41 -18.53
N GLY A 74 0.30 5.65 -17.24
CA GLY A 74 0.32 6.98 -16.67
C GLY A 74 1.70 7.66 -16.70
N LEU A 75 2.79 6.91 -16.54
CA LEU A 75 4.14 7.46 -16.65
C LEU A 75 4.50 7.76 -18.10
N PHE A 76 4.18 6.87 -19.03
CA PHE A 76 4.38 7.09 -20.46
C PHE A 76 3.57 8.30 -20.98
N HIS A 77 2.29 8.43 -20.58
CA HIS A 77 1.46 9.58 -20.96
C HIS A 77 2.07 10.91 -20.51
N LYS A 78 2.64 10.94 -19.31
CA LYS A 78 3.35 12.11 -18.79
C LYS A 78 4.62 12.35 -19.58
N TRP A 79 5.44 11.32 -19.74
CA TRP A 79 6.74 11.41 -20.40
C TRP A 79 6.65 11.92 -21.85
N PHE A 80 5.76 11.34 -22.65
CA PHE A 80 5.49 11.79 -24.03
C PHE A 80 4.68 13.09 -24.09
N GLY A 81 4.15 13.57 -22.96
CA GLY A 81 3.48 14.87 -22.87
C GLY A 81 4.43 16.04 -22.55
N ILE A 82 5.59 15.76 -21.96
CA ILE A 82 6.56 16.79 -21.55
C ILE A 82 7.76 16.90 -22.50
N MET A 83 7.98 15.88 -23.34
CA MET A 83 9.19 15.74 -24.13
C MET A 83 8.85 15.19 -25.52
N THR A 84 9.52 15.72 -26.54
CA THR A 84 9.50 15.16 -27.90
C THR A 84 10.48 13.99 -27.95
N ILE A 85 9.95 12.78 -28.10
CA ILE A 85 10.73 11.53 -28.07
C ILE A 85 10.56 10.84 -29.41
N ASN A 86 11.63 10.79 -30.21
CA ASN A 86 11.65 10.04 -31.47
C ASN A 86 11.92 8.54 -31.24
N THR A 87 12.77 8.25 -30.26
CA THR A 87 13.12 6.91 -29.81
C THR A 87 13.49 6.99 -28.32
N ILE A 88 13.35 5.89 -27.59
CA ILE A 88 13.79 5.80 -26.20
C ILE A 88 15.27 5.44 -26.20
N ASP A 89 16.12 6.46 -26.11
CA ASP A 89 17.58 6.38 -25.98
C ASP A 89 18.05 6.75 -24.55
N ASP A 90 19.36 6.86 -24.35
CA ASP A 90 19.94 7.29 -23.08
C ASP A 90 19.56 8.73 -22.71
N LYS A 91 19.49 9.64 -23.68
CA LYS A 91 19.09 11.04 -23.46
C LYS A 91 17.65 11.15 -22.95
N ALA A 92 16.71 10.45 -23.59
CA ALA A 92 15.31 10.42 -23.18
C ALA A 92 15.15 9.89 -21.75
N VAL A 93 15.87 8.81 -21.40
CA VAL A 93 15.85 8.24 -20.05
C VAL A 93 16.44 9.20 -19.02
N TYR A 94 17.57 9.83 -19.34
CA TYR A 94 18.22 10.80 -18.46
C TYR A 94 17.31 12.00 -18.17
N GLN A 95 16.71 12.56 -19.21
CA GLN A 95 15.77 13.69 -19.09
C GLN A 95 14.53 13.31 -18.28
N LEU A 96 13.97 12.10 -18.44
CA LEU A 96 12.89 11.62 -17.58
C LEU A 96 13.32 11.56 -16.10
N ASN A 97 14.52 11.06 -15.83
CA ASN A 97 15.04 10.99 -14.46
C ASN A 97 15.18 12.39 -13.83
N VAL A 98 15.70 13.36 -14.58
CA VAL A 98 15.80 14.76 -14.15
C VAL A 98 14.41 15.31 -13.84
N HIS A 99 13.42 15.09 -14.73
CA HIS A 99 12.04 15.54 -14.50
C HIS A 99 11.38 14.89 -13.28
N LEU A 100 11.66 13.61 -13.01
CA LEU A 100 11.12 12.91 -11.84
C LEU A 100 11.72 13.41 -10.52
N SER A 101 12.92 13.98 -10.56
CA SER A 101 13.75 14.34 -9.40
C SER A 101 14.05 13.16 -8.46
N SER A 102 14.94 13.38 -7.49
CA SER A 102 15.33 12.36 -6.50
C SER A 102 14.14 11.82 -5.69
N ALA A 103 13.09 12.62 -5.52
CA ALA A 103 11.91 12.25 -4.75
C ALA A 103 11.00 11.23 -5.46
N LYS A 104 11.05 11.15 -6.80
CA LYS A 104 10.18 10.24 -7.58
C LYS A 104 10.94 9.35 -8.56
N ASN A 105 12.28 9.35 -8.54
CA ASN A 105 13.10 8.52 -9.43
C ASN A 105 12.81 7.01 -9.30
N TYR A 106 12.29 6.54 -8.16
CA TYR A 106 11.82 5.15 -8.00
C TYR A 106 10.75 4.74 -9.03
N LYS A 107 10.06 5.70 -9.67
CA LYS A 107 9.12 5.43 -10.76
C LYS A 107 9.80 4.90 -12.01
N LEU A 108 11.10 5.14 -12.21
CA LEU A 108 11.85 4.51 -13.31
C LEU A 108 11.83 2.99 -13.21
N ASN A 109 11.89 2.42 -12.01
CA ASN A 109 11.73 0.97 -11.81
C ASN A 109 10.38 0.45 -12.32
N THR A 110 9.34 1.30 -12.37
CA THR A 110 8.03 0.90 -12.89
C THR A 110 8.12 0.55 -14.38
N ILE A 111 8.85 1.34 -15.17
CA ILE A 111 8.92 1.18 -16.63
C ILE A 111 10.17 0.43 -17.10
N LYS A 112 11.18 0.23 -16.24
CA LYS A 112 12.42 -0.48 -16.59
C LYS A 112 12.13 -1.86 -17.18
N SER A 113 11.37 -2.70 -16.45
CA SER A 113 11.00 -4.03 -16.93
C SER A 113 10.21 -3.97 -18.24
N PHE A 114 9.31 -2.98 -18.36
CA PHE A 114 8.49 -2.78 -19.56
C PHE A 114 9.35 -2.47 -20.79
N ILE A 115 10.31 -1.57 -20.69
CA ILE A 115 11.21 -1.17 -21.78
C ILE A 115 12.15 -2.33 -22.15
N ILE A 116 12.64 -3.09 -21.16
CA ILE A 116 13.40 -4.32 -21.42
C ILE A 116 12.55 -5.32 -22.23
N LYS A 117 11.29 -5.53 -21.84
CA LYS A 117 10.39 -6.45 -22.55
C LYS A 117 10.05 -5.95 -23.96
N TRP A 118 9.77 -4.66 -24.12
CA TRP A 118 9.55 -4.04 -25.44
C TRP A 118 10.73 -4.34 -26.37
N LYS A 119 11.96 -4.07 -25.90
CA LYS A 119 13.17 -4.35 -26.69
C LYS A 119 13.32 -5.84 -27.01
N LYS A 120 13.02 -6.73 -26.06
CA LYS A 120 13.06 -8.19 -26.26
C LYS A 120 12.05 -8.69 -27.29
N PHE A 121 10.89 -8.05 -27.41
CA PHE A 121 9.93 -8.33 -28.49
C PHE A 121 10.38 -7.82 -29.86
N ASN A 122 11.55 -7.17 -29.94
CA ASN A 122 12.14 -6.67 -31.16
C ASN A 122 11.27 -5.64 -31.91
N TYR A 123 10.39 -4.94 -31.17
CA TYR A 123 9.67 -3.81 -31.73
C TYR A 123 10.57 -2.56 -31.79
N PRO A 124 10.42 -1.71 -32.81
CA PRO A 124 11.11 -0.43 -32.90
C PRO A 124 10.73 0.53 -31.75
N GLY A 125 11.60 1.51 -31.48
CA GLY A 125 11.34 2.60 -30.52
C GLY A 125 12.17 2.58 -29.23
N VAL A 126 12.97 1.54 -28.98
CA VAL A 126 13.86 1.46 -27.81
C VAL A 126 15.28 1.13 -28.26
N GLU A 127 16.25 1.92 -27.82
CA GLU A 127 17.67 1.68 -28.05
C GLU A 127 18.33 0.92 -26.88
N THR A 128 19.47 0.29 -27.15
CA THR A 128 20.28 -0.38 -26.11
C THR A 128 20.92 0.62 -25.15
N THR A 129 21.16 1.85 -25.60
CA THR A 129 21.66 2.98 -24.82
C THR A 129 20.74 3.34 -23.65
N ALA A 130 19.41 3.30 -23.86
CA ALA A 130 18.42 3.53 -22.81
C ALA A 130 18.55 2.55 -21.63
N LEU A 131 18.74 1.26 -21.92
CA LEU A 131 18.89 0.23 -20.89
C LEU A 131 20.16 0.46 -20.06
N ARG A 132 21.28 0.77 -20.73
CA ARG A 132 22.55 1.11 -20.08
C ARG A 132 22.41 2.34 -19.18
N MET A 133 21.64 3.35 -19.59
CA MET A 133 21.36 4.53 -18.77
C MET A 133 20.52 4.18 -17.54
N MET A 134 19.48 3.36 -17.68
CA MET A 134 18.65 2.90 -16.55
C MET A 134 19.43 2.10 -15.50
N ASP A 135 20.49 1.40 -15.90
CA ASP A 135 21.38 0.68 -14.97
C ASP A 135 22.34 1.62 -14.21
N LYS A 136 22.73 2.74 -14.83
CA LYS A 136 23.61 3.74 -14.21
C LYS A 136 22.89 4.66 -13.23
N ILE A 137 21.59 4.89 -13.41
CA ILE A 137 20.83 5.80 -12.55
C ILE A 137 20.63 5.18 -11.16
N LYS A 138 21.20 5.83 -10.14
CA LYS A 138 20.97 5.47 -8.73
C LYS A 138 19.54 5.85 -8.32
N ILE A 139 18.76 4.85 -7.91
CA ILE A 139 17.40 5.05 -7.44
C ILE A 139 17.38 5.26 -5.92
N THR A 140 16.68 6.30 -5.49
CA THR A 140 16.48 6.56 -4.07
C THR A 140 15.33 5.69 -3.59
N PRO A 141 15.55 4.78 -2.62
CA PRO A 141 14.48 3.95 -2.11
C PRO A 141 13.46 4.81 -1.34
N ASN A 142 12.18 4.46 -1.44
CA ASN A 142 11.15 5.05 -0.59
C ASN A 142 11.46 4.71 0.87
N GLN A 143 11.36 5.70 1.77
CA GLN A 143 11.53 5.46 3.20
C GLN A 143 10.31 4.71 3.75
N ILE A 144 10.45 3.39 3.91
CA ILE A 144 9.35 2.52 4.36
C ILE A 144 9.12 2.72 5.86
N GLY A 145 7.85 2.91 6.23
CA GLY A 145 7.42 2.90 7.63
C GLY A 145 7.72 4.17 8.42
N GLU A 146 8.17 5.25 7.77
CA GLU A 146 8.52 6.50 8.45
C GLU A 146 7.40 7.08 9.30
N ALA A 147 6.15 7.04 8.82
CA ALA A 147 5.00 7.51 9.58
C ALA A 147 4.78 6.71 10.88
N VAL A 148 5.13 5.42 10.87
CA VAL A 148 5.07 4.56 12.07
C VAL A 148 6.23 4.89 13.01
N LYS A 149 7.45 4.99 12.46
CA LYS A 149 8.66 5.31 13.25
C LYS A 149 8.56 6.67 13.93
N ARG A 150 7.98 7.68 13.27
CA ARG A 150 7.81 9.03 13.82
C ARG A 150 6.52 9.22 14.63
N ARG A 151 5.70 8.17 14.78
CA ARG A 151 4.33 8.26 15.36
C ARG A 151 3.54 9.43 14.78
N ASP A 152 3.63 9.61 13.46
CA ASP A 152 3.02 10.73 12.75
C ASP A 152 1.52 10.82 13.07
N PRO A 153 1.00 11.97 13.51
CA PRO A 153 -0.38 12.08 13.97
C PRO A 153 -1.43 11.84 12.90
N ASN A 154 -1.08 12.07 11.63
CA ASN A 154 -2.02 12.01 10.52
C ASN A 154 -1.82 10.76 9.67
N LYS A 155 -0.58 10.25 9.57
CA LYS A 155 -0.21 9.14 8.68
C LYS A 155 0.22 7.87 9.42
N GLY A 156 0.53 7.99 10.71
CA GLY A 156 0.98 6.91 11.57
C GLY A 156 -0.17 6.09 12.17
N PRO A 157 0.13 5.19 13.12
CA PRO A 157 -0.90 4.48 13.86
C PRO A 157 -1.84 5.44 14.58
N LEU A 158 -3.10 5.01 14.77
CA LEU A 158 -4.04 5.65 15.69
C LEU A 158 -3.56 5.43 17.14
N THR A 159 -3.79 6.41 18.00
CA THR A 159 -3.68 6.20 19.46
C THR A 159 -4.82 5.30 19.94
N GLU A 160 -4.71 4.82 21.18
CA GLU A 160 -5.79 4.07 21.82
C GLU A 160 -7.05 4.92 21.96
N THR A 161 -6.92 6.19 22.36
CA THR A 161 -8.02 7.15 22.44
C THR A 161 -8.68 7.38 21.09
N GLU A 162 -7.92 7.67 20.03
CA GLU A 162 -8.46 7.82 18.67
C GLU A 162 -9.18 6.56 18.22
N PHE A 163 -8.57 5.39 18.42
CA PHE A 163 -9.11 4.11 18.01
C PHE A 163 -10.43 3.79 18.71
N ASN A 164 -10.49 3.94 20.03
CA ASN A 164 -11.69 3.68 20.82
C ASN A 164 -12.80 4.69 20.50
N ASN A 165 -12.46 5.97 20.32
CA ASN A 165 -13.41 7.00 19.89
C ASN A 165 -14.05 6.65 18.54
N ILE A 166 -13.22 6.26 17.55
CA ILE A 166 -13.73 5.83 16.24
C ILE A 166 -14.70 4.66 16.38
N LEU A 167 -14.35 3.61 17.12
CA LEU A 167 -15.21 2.44 17.28
C LEU A 167 -16.54 2.78 17.98
N SER A 168 -16.49 3.63 19.01
CA SER A 168 -17.68 4.12 19.71
C SER A 168 -18.61 4.90 18.77
N VAL A 169 -18.06 5.88 18.05
CA VAL A 169 -18.84 6.72 17.12
C VAL A 169 -19.42 5.88 15.98
N VAL A 170 -18.63 5.00 15.36
CA VAL A 170 -19.09 4.11 14.29
C VAL A 170 -20.25 3.22 14.76
N SER A 171 -20.14 2.65 15.96
CA SER A 171 -21.21 1.81 16.53
C SER A 171 -22.47 2.60 16.83
N LYS A 172 -22.35 3.80 17.41
CA LYS A 172 -23.47 4.69 17.67
C LYS A 172 -24.19 5.11 16.38
N LEU A 173 -23.44 5.56 15.37
CA LEU A 173 -24.02 5.98 14.10
C LEU A 173 -24.74 4.86 13.36
N TYR A 174 -24.22 3.64 13.47
CA TYR A 174 -24.86 2.47 12.88
C TYR A 174 -26.19 2.13 13.58
N GLN A 175 -26.22 2.17 14.92
CA GLN A 175 -27.46 2.01 15.69
C GLN A 175 -28.49 3.10 15.36
N GLU A 176 -28.04 4.34 15.14
CA GLU A 176 -28.85 5.48 14.70
C GLU A 176 -29.22 5.43 13.20
N LYS A 177 -28.81 4.39 12.47
CA LYS A 177 -29.02 4.23 11.00
C LYS A 177 -28.48 5.40 10.16
N LYS A 178 -27.46 6.10 10.66
CA LYS A 178 -26.77 7.21 9.95
C LYS A 178 -25.67 6.73 9.01
N ILE A 179 -25.19 5.50 9.19
CA ILE A 179 -24.29 4.82 8.26
C ILE A 179 -24.87 3.45 7.91
N ASP A 180 -24.57 2.98 6.70
CA ASP A 180 -25.01 1.66 6.26
C ASP A 180 -24.18 0.51 6.87
N SER A 181 -24.73 -0.71 6.79
CA SER A 181 -24.13 -1.96 7.25
C SER A 181 -22.79 -2.25 6.56
N SER A 182 -22.64 -1.86 5.29
CA SER A 182 -21.44 -2.04 4.48
C SER A 182 -20.26 -1.24 5.03
N LEU A 183 -20.44 0.06 5.31
CA LEU A 183 -19.43 0.93 5.89
C LEU A 183 -19.09 0.51 7.32
N TYR A 184 -20.11 0.18 8.14
CA TYR A 184 -19.91 -0.34 9.49
C TYR A 184 -19.02 -1.59 9.49
N CYS A 185 -19.44 -2.64 8.76
CA CYS A 185 -18.70 -3.90 8.67
C CYS A 185 -17.28 -3.70 8.12
N TYR A 186 -17.12 -2.82 7.14
CA TYR A 186 -15.82 -2.51 6.56
C TYR A 186 -14.86 -1.88 7.58
N ILE A 187 -15.32 -0.89 8.36
CA ILE A 187 -14.52 -0.25 9.41
C ILE A 187 -14.18 -1.26 10.52
N MET A 188 -15.16 -2.04 10.97
CA MET A 188 -14.95 -3.06 12.01
C MET A 188 -13.92 -4.11 11.56
N LEU A 189 -14.00 -4.58 10.32
CA LEU A 189 -13.00 -5.50 9.76
C LEU A 189 -11.61 -4.87 9.69
N LEU A 190 -11.49 -3.61 9.26
CA LEU A 190 -10.21 -2.91 9.26
C LEU A 190 -9.62 -2.82 10.67
N ALA A 191 -10.43 -2.42 11.64
CA ALA A 191 -10.02 -2.27 13.04
C ALA A 191 -9.56 -3.59 13.66
N LYS A 192 -10.30 -4.68 13.44
CA LYS A 192 -10.05 -6.00 14.04
C LYS A 192 -8.93 -6.77 13.34
N THR A 193 -8.80 -6.63 12.01
CA THR A 193 -7.93 -7.52 11.22
C THR A 193 -6.70 -6.83 10.61
N GLY A 194 -6.70 -5.49 10.52
CA GLY A 194 -5.64 -4.71 9.89
C GLY A 194 -5.37 -5.08 8.41
N ARG A 195 -6.34 -5.71 7.74
CA ARG A 195 -6.20 -6.23 6.37
C ARG A 195 -6.22 -5.11 5.34
N ARG A 196 -5.67 -5.38 4.16
CA ARG A 196 -5.67 -4.40 3.06
C ARG A 196 -7.09 -4.27 2.49
N PRO A 197 -7.50 -3.07 2.02
CA PRO A 197 -8.82 -2.85 1.41
C PRO A 197 -9.22 -3.92 0.40
N LEU A 198 -8.32 -4.22 -0.56
CA LEU A 198 -8.59 -5.21 -1.60
C LEU A 198 -8.81 -6.62 -1.05
N GLN A 199 -8.25 -6.98 0.11
CA GLN A 199 -8.54 -8.28 0.74
C GLN A 199 -9.97 -8.33 1.26
N LEU A 200 -10.43 -7.23 1.88
CA LEU A 200 -11.77 -7.14 2.45
C LEU A 200 -12.84 -7.02 1.36
N THR A 201 -12.66 -6.13 0.38
CA THR A 201 -13.61 -5.97 -0.74
C THR A 201 -13.60 -7.16 -1.70
N SER A 202 -12.76 -8.16 -1.50
CA SER A 202 -12.77 -9.41 -2.28
C SER A 202 -13.47 -10.56 -1.55
N LEU A 203 -14.05 -10.32 -0.37
CA LEU A 203 -14.78 -11.33 0.39
C LEU A 203 -16.12 -11.67 -0.26
N LYS A 204 -16.52 -12.93 -0.14
CA LYS A 204 -17.81 -13.49 -0.53
C LYS A 204 -18.48 -14.13 0.68
N ALA A 205 -19.78 -14.34 0.61
CA ALA A 205 -20.55 -14.92 1.72
C ALA A 205 -19.98 -16.27 2.19
N LYS A 206 -19.50 -17.14 1.29
CA LYS A 206 -18.85 -18.42 1.64
C LYS A 206 -17.58 -18.29 2.47
N ASP A 207 -16.99 -17.11 2.55
CA ASP A 207 -15.81 -16.86 3.37
C ASP A 207 -16.17 -16.67 4.86
N LEU A 208 -17.44 -16.40 5.18
CA LEU A 208 -17.95 -16.33 6.54
C LEU A 208 -18.32 -17.73 7.01
N ILE A 209 -17.64 -18.23 8.03
CA ILE A 209 -17.69 -19.64 8.44
C ILE A 209 -18.04 -19.70 9.93
N LYS A 210 -19.02 -20.53 10.28
CA LYS A 210 -19.30 -20.94 11.66
C LYS A 210 -18.83 -22.38 11.85
N LYS A 211 -18.03 -22.65 12.88
CA LYS A 211 -17.64 -24.01 13.29
C LYS A 211 -17.92 -24.12 14.78
N GLU A 212 -18.83 -25.03 15.15
CA GLU A 212 -19.27 -25.16 16.54
C GLU A 212 -19.75 -23.79 17.08
N GLU A 213 -19.15 -23.32 18.18
CA GLU A 213 -19.41 -22.02 18.81
C GLU A 213 -18.41 -20.93 18.38
N GLU A 214 -17.52 -21.21 17.42
CA GLU A 214 -16.50 -20.29 16.94
C GLU A 214 -16.81 -19.73 15.55
N TYR A 215 -16.49 -18.45 15.36
CA TYR A 215 -16.76 -17.71 14.12
C TYR A 215 -15.47 -17.34 13.41
N PHE A 216 -15.43 -17.60 12.11
CA PHE A 216 -14.25 -17.40 11.29
C PHE A 216 -14.57 -16.63 10.00
N LEU A 217 -13.57 -15.91 9.52
CA LEU A 217 -13.55 -15.28 8.22
C LEU A 217 -12.33 -15.75 7.43
N ASN A 218 -12.56 -16.35 6.28
CA ASN A 218 -11.50 -16.83 5.40
C ASN A 218 -11.09 -15.72 4.42
N ILE A 219 -10.02 -14.98 4.72
CA ILE A 219 -9.72 -13.74 4.02
C ILE A 219 -8.79 -14.00 2.82
N PRO A 220 -9.15 -13.58 1.58
CA PRO A 220 -8.28 -13.70 0.42
C PRO A 220 -6.92 -13.04 0.62
N ARG A 221 -5.85 -13.74 0.23
CA ARG A 221 -4.49 -13.18 0.19
C ARG A 221 -4.24 -12.47 -1.13
N ILE A 222 -3.48 -11.39 -1.07
CA ILE A 222 -3.07 -10.61 -2.25
C ILE A 222 -1.56 -10.41 -2.28
N LYS A 223 -1.03 -9.93 -3.41
CA LYS A 223 0.40 -9.64 -3.63
C LYS A 223 1.33 -10.86 -3.53
N GLN A 224 0.80 -12.07 -3.74
CA GLN A 224 1.59 -13.30 -3.87
C GLN A 224 1.94 -13.65 -5.32
N GLY A 225 1.48 -12.85 -6.30
CA GLY A 225 1.61 -13.16 -7.73
C GLY A 225 0.61 -14.21 -8.24
N LYS A 226 -0.36 -14.59 -7.39
CA LYS A 226 -1.43 -15.53 -7.72
C LYS A 226 -2.69 -14.82 -8.18
N ASP A 227 -3.55 -15.56 -8.87
CA ASP A 227 -4.82 -15.06 -9.38
C ASP A 227 -5.82 -14.74 -8.26
N PHE A 228 -6.92 -14.10 -8.65
CA PHE A 228 -7.99 -13.70 -7.77
C PHE A 228 -8.50 -14.87 -6.91
N ARG A 229 -8.55 -14.64 -5.59
CA ARG A 229 -9.09 -15.60 -4.60
C ARG A 229 -8.52 -17.03 -4.71
N LYS A 230 -7.22 -17.17 -4.99
CA LYS A 230 -6.52 -18.48 -5.03
C LYS A 230 -5.89 -18.91 -3.71
N GLU A 231 -5.64 -17.97 -2.80
CA GLU A 231 -5.10 -18.26 -1.46
C GLU A 231 -5.88 -17.48 -0.42
N PHE A 232 -6.01 -18.07 0.77
CA PHE A 232 -6.74 -17.48 1.87
C PHE A 232 -5.98 -17.61 3.19
N ASN A 233 -6.40 -16.82 4.17
CA ASN A 233 -5.89 -16.84 5.53
C ASN A 233 -7.08 -16.70 6.47
N MET A 234 -7.39 -17.78 7.20
CA MET A 234 -8.50 -17.83 8.13
C MET A 234 -8.23 -16.98 9.37
N ARG A 235 -9.25 -16.27 9.84
CA ARG A 235 -9.21 -15.42 11.02
C ARG A 235 -10.44 -15.65 11.87
N MET A 236 -10.23 -15.87 13.16
CA MET A 236 -11.33 -15.84 14.13
C MET A 236 -11.87 -14.40 14.23
N ILE A 237 -13.17 -14.27 14.36
CA ILE A 237 -13.90 -13.01 14.57
C ILE A 237 -14.87 -13.17 15.74
N ASP A 238 -15.24 -12.08 16.38
CA ASP A 238 -16.25 -12.10 17.44
C ASP A 238 -17.67 -12.30 16.87
N SER A 239 -18.57 -12.80 17.72
CA SER A 239 -19.97 -13.11 17.35
C SER A 239 -20.71 -11.89 16.82
N LEU A 240 -20.51 -10.72 17.44
CA LEU A 240 -21.14 -9.48 17.00
C LEU A 240 -20.74 -9.13 15.55
N LEU A 241 -19.46 -9.21 15.22
CA LEU A 241 -19.00 -8.99 13.85
C LEU A 241 -19.52 -10.05 12.88
N TYR A 242 -19.59 -11.31 13.30
CA TYR A 242 -20.18 -12.38 12.49
C TYR A 242 -21.64 -12.10 12.14
N GLU A 243 -22.47 -11.76 13.13
CA GLU A 243 -23.89 -11.47 12.93
C GLU A 243 -24.11 -10.25 12.01
N ASN A 244 -23.31 -9.19 12.17
CA ASN A 244 -23.40 -8.02 11.29
C ASN A 244 -23.01 -8.35 9.84
N LEU A 245 -21.99 -9.18 9.63
CA LEU A 245 -21.61 -9.65 8.29
C LEU A 245 -22.69 -10.56 7.69
N LEU A 246 -23.31 -11.43 8.50
CA LEU A 246 -24.40 -12.28 8.07
C LEU A 246 -25.63 -11.46 7.66
N MET A 247 -25.93 -10.40 8.42
CA MET A 247 -27.01 -9.46 8.09
C MET A 247 -26.74 -8.76 6.76
N LEU A 248 -25.54 -8.22 6.56
CA LEU A 248 -25.14 -7.60 5.28
C LEU A 248 -25.22 -8.59 4.10
N ILE A 249 -24.84 -9.85 4.29
CA ILE A 249 -24.99 -10.90 3.26
C ILE A 249 -26.48 -11.12 2.94
N ASN A 250 -27.35 -11.13 3.95
CA ASN A 250 -28.79 -11.30 3.75
C ASN A 250 -29.41 -10.09 3.06
N GLU A 251 -28.99 -8.87 3.39
CA GLU A 251 -29.40 -7.64 2.70
C GLU A 251 -29.01 -7.68 1.21
N ASN A 252 -27.77 -8.06 0.90
CA ASN A 252 -27.31 -8.23 -0.48
C ASN A 252 -28.13 -9.30 -1.23
N ARG A 253 -28.49 -10.39 -0.56
CA ARG A 253 -29.33 -11.44 -1.14
C ARG A 253 -30.71 -10.89 -1.48
N VAL A 254 -31.39 -10.27 -0.53
CA VAL A 254 -32.73 -9.69 -0.73
C VAL A 254 -32.71 -8.67 -1.87
N PHE A 255 -31.70 -7.79 -1.91
CA PHE A 255 -31.56 -6.81 -3.00
C PHE A 255 -31.46 -7.48 -4.38
N VAL A 256 -30.68 -8.56 -4.50
CA VAL A 256 -30.53 -9.28 -5.77
C VAL A 256 -31.82 -10.03 -6.14
N GLU A 257 -32.48 -10.66 -5.17
CA GLU A 257 -33.76 -11.35 -5.38
C GLU A 257 -34.84 -10.38 -5.85
N ASP A 258 -34.96 -9.22 -5.21
CA ASP A 258 -35.89 -8.16 -5.59
C ASP A 258 -35.59 -7.57 -6.97
N LYS A 259 -34.30 -7.35 -7.29
CA LYS A 259 -33.87 -6.79 -8.58
C LYS A 259 -34.22 -7.70 -9.76
N PHE A 260 -34.03 -9.01 -9.61
CA PHE A 260 -34.20 -9.96 -10.71
C PHE A 260 -35.49 -10.78 -10.63
N GLY A 261 -36.28 -10.66 -9.55
CA GLY A 261 -37.52 -11.41 -9.35
C GLY A 261 -37.30 -12.92 -9.22
N VAL A 262 -36.12 -13.35 -8.74
CA VAL A 262 -35.74 -14.77 -8.64
C VAL A 262 -35.08 -15.06 -7.30
N GLU A 263 -35.37 -16.23 -6.75
CA GLU A 263 -34.71 -16.70 -5.53
C GLU A 263 -33.29 -17.21 -5.85
N ILE A 264 -32.29 -16.77 -5.08
CA ILE A 264 -30.87 -17.09 -5.33
C ILE A 264 -30.21 -17.77 -4.14
N ASN A 265 -30.97 -18.48 -3.31
CA ASN A 265 -30.47 -19.17 -2.12
C ASN A 265 -29.28 -20.11 -2.42
N HIS A 266 -29.31 -20.82 -3.54
CA HIS A 266 -28.22 -21.70 -3.99
C HIS A 266 -26.92 -20.94 -4.37
N LEU A 267 -27.00 -19.63 -4.60
CA LEU A 267 -25.88 -18.77 -5.02
C LEU A 267 -25.48 -17.75 -3.96
N LYS A 268 -26.20 -17.68 -2.83
CA LYS A 268 -25.91 -16.81 -1.69
C LYS A 268 -24.41 -16.80 -1.36
N ASN A 269 -23.81 -17.98 -1.35
CA ASN A 269 -22.40 -18.23 -1.05
C ASN A 269 -21.41 -17.54 -2.01
N GLU A 270 -21.81 -17.27 -3.25
CA GLU A 270 -20.96 -16.61 -4.25
C GLU A 270 -21.12 -15.08 -4.27
N LEU A 271 -22.11 -14.54 -3.56
CA LEU A 271 -22.30 -13.09 -3.47
C LEU A 271 -21.13 -12.42 -2.75
N PRO A 272 -20.60 -11.30 -3.27
CA PRO A 272 -19.69 -10.44 -2.53
C PRO A 272 -20.31 -9.99 -1.20
N ILE A 273 -19.54 -9.98 -0.12
CA ILE A 273 -19.98 -9.37 1.15
C ILE A 273 -20.12 -7.86 0.96
N PHE A 274 -19.12 -7.24 0.32
CA PHE A 274 -19.18 -5.84 -0.08
C PHE A 274 -19.53 -5.78 -1.56
N MET A 275 -20.81 -5.61 -1.87
CA MET A 275 -21.35 -5.64 -3.22
C MET A 275 -21.48 -4.23 -3.81
N ASP A 276 -21.17 -4.06 -5.09
CA ASP A 276 -21.43 -2.84 -5.86
C ASP A 276 -22.88 -2.85 -6.33
N LEU A 277 -23.79 -2.34 -5.50
CA LEU A 277 -25.25 -2.38 -5.75
C LEU A 277 -25.65 -1.58 -7.00
N ASP A 278 -24.93 -0.49 -7.31
CA ASP A 278 -25.14 0.28 -8.54
C ASP A 278 -24.86 -0.61 -9.76
N LYS A 279 -23.76 -1.37 -9.73
CA LYS A 279 -23.42 -2.30 -10.82
C LYS A 279 -24.45 -3.42 -10.99
N VAL A 280 -25.01 -3.92 -9.90
CA VAL A 280 -26.12 -4.89 -9.95
C VAL A 280 -27.37 -4.26 -10.56
N THR A 281 -27.68 -3.02 -10.18
CA THR A 281 -28.82 -2.26 -10.71
C THR A 281 -28.71 -2.04 -12.22
N GLU A 282 -27.52 -1.71 -12.71
CA GLU A 282 -27.18 -1.54 -14.12
C GLU A 282 -27.20 -2.85 -14.93
N THR A 283 -27.21 -4.02 -14.28
CA THR A 283 -27.10 -5.30 -14.99
C THR A 283 -28.44 -5.75 -15.54
N GLU A 284 -28.47 -6.03 -16.83
CA GLU A 284 -29.64 -6.55 -17.54
C GLU A 284 -29.67 -8.08 -17.46
N GLY A 285 -30.68 -8.61 -16.79
CA GLY A 285 -30.95 -10.05 -16.72
C GLY A 285 -30.08 -10.82 -15.73
N ILE A 286 -30.68 -11.86 -15.15
CA ILE A 286 -30.01 -12.73 -14.17
C ILE A 286 -28.82 -13.48 -14.80
N GLU A 287 -28.92 -13.92 -16.06
CA GLU A 287 -27.85 -14.68 -16.74
C GLU A 287 -26.53 -13.89 -16.81
N HIS A 288 -26.60 -12.60 -17.10
CA HIS A 288 -25.42 -11.73 -17.12
C HIS A 288 -24.83 -11.57 -15.72
N PHE A 289 -25.68 -11.44 -14.70
CA PHE A 289 -25.24 -11.43 -13.30
C PHE A 289 -24.53 -12.73 -12.92
N LEU A 290 -25.11 -13.89 -13.23
CA LEU A 290 -24.56 -15.19 -12.89
C LEU A 290 -23.21 -15.47 -13.56
N SER A 291 -23.09 -15.15 -14.84
CA SER A 291 -21.83 -15.36 -15.60
C SER A 291 -20.65 -14.56 -15.03
N HIS A 292 -20.91 -13.45 -14.33
CA HIS A 292 -19.89 -12.59 -13.73
C HIS A 292 -19.73 -12.75 -12.22
N LEU A 293 -20.50 -13.61 -11.54
CA LEU A 293 -20.33 -13.85 -10.10
C LEU A 293 -18.98 -14.46 -9.74
N THR A 294 -18.33 -15.17 -10.68
CA THR A 294 -17.01 -15.78 -10.46
C THR A 294 -15.86 -14.77 -10.53
N THR A 295 -16.10 -13.58 -11.07
CA THR A 295 -15.11 -12.51 -11.28
C THR A 295 -15.16 -11.50 -10.13
N ASP A 296 -14.43 -10.38 -10.28
CA ASP A 296 -14.50 -9.27 -9.32
C ASP A 296 -15.60 -8.24 -9.64
N SER A 297 -16.37 -8.41 -10.72
CA SER A 297 -17.20 -7.36 -11.33
C SER A 297 -18.25 -6.74 -10.40
N PHE A 298 -18.89 -7.53 -9.53
CA PHE A 298 -19.90 -7.06 -8.57
C PHE A 298 -19.34 -6.75 -7.18
N HIS A 299 -18.03 -6.84 -6.98
CA HIS A 299 -17.45 -6.48 -5.70
C HIS A 299 -17.30 -4.96 -5.62
N MET A 300 -17.51 -4.39 -4.43
CA MET A 300 -17.34 -2.97 -4.17
C MET A 300 -15.92 -2.50 -4.55
N LYS A 301 -15.83 -1.35 -5.22
CA LYS A 301 -14.54 -0.74 -5.59
C LYS A 301 -13.81 -0.24 -4.34
N ASN A 302 -12.49 -0.45 -4.24
CA ASN A 302 -11.73 0.01 -3.07
C ASN A 302 -11.74 1.54 -2.97
N SER A 303 -11.80 2.22 -4.11
CA SER A 303 -11.84 3.67 -4.19
C SER A 303 -13.11 4.27 -3.57
N VAL A 304 -14.25 3.56 -3.63
CA VAL A 304 -15.51 3.99 -2.98
C VAL A 304 -15.34 3.92 -1.47
N MET A 305 -14.99 2.74 -0.95
CA MET A 305 -14.74 2.54 0.49
C MET A 305 -13.66 3.47 1.05
N SER A 306 -12.59 3.71 0.29
CA SER A 306 -11.52 4.62 0.70
C SER A 306 -11.99 6.08 0.77
N LYS A 307 -12.91 6.51 -0.11
CA LYS A 307 -13.49 7.86 -0.08
C LYS A 307 -14.43 8.02 1.11
N LEU A 308 -15.31 7.05 1.35
CA LEU A 308 -16.21 7.04 2.50
C LEU A 308 -15.41 7.12 3.81
N LEU A 309 -14.41 6.24 3.94
CA LEU A 309 -13.54 6.22 5.12
C LEU A 309 -12.80 7.54 5.36
N LYS A 310 -12.35 8.21 4.29
CA LYS A 310 -11.63 9.48 4.40
C LYS A 310 -12.56 10.65 4.80
N ARG A 311 -13.82 10.62 4.38
CA ARG A 311 -14.81 11.68 4.66
C ARG A 311 -15.49 11.52 6.02
N PHE A 312 -15.60 10.28 6.48
CA PHE A 312 -16.27 9.92 7.74
C PHE A 312 -15.91 10.83 8.92
N PRO A 313 -14.64 11.15 9.21
CA PRO A 313 -14.30 11.98 10.37
C PRO A 313 -14.80 13.43 10.28
N SER A 314 -14.79 14.03 9.09
CA SER A 314 -15.34 15.38 8.89
C SER A 314 -16.87 15.40 8.84
N GLU A 315 -17.49 14.30 8.40
CA GLU A 315 -18.95 14.17 8.28
C GLU A 315 -19.62 14.01 9.65
N PHE A 316 -18.95 13.35 10.59
CA PHE A 316 -19.50 13.03 11.92
C PHE A 316 -18.71 13.65 13.08
N ASP A 317 -17.92 14.69 12.82
CA ASP A 317 -17.14 15.45 13.81
C ASP A 317 -16.21 14.58 14.68
N VAL A 318 -15.50 13.62 14.07
CA VAL A 318 -14.56 12.75 14.78
C VAL A 318 -13.17 13.38 14.79
N ARG A 319 -12.79 13.93 15.94
CA ARG A 319 -11.54 14.66 16.15
C ARG A 319 -10.47 13.83 16.84
N SER A 320 -9.22 14.13 16.49
CA SER A 320 -8.02 13.60 17.15
C SER A 320 -7.73 14.42 18.41
N GLU A 321 -7.52 13.76 19.54
CA GLU A 321 -7.07 14.41 20.78
C GLU A 321 -5.67 15.03 20.64
N ARG A 322 -4.85 14.57 19.69
CA ARG A 322 -3.49 15.05 19.48
C ARG A 322 -3.40 16.34 18.69
N THR A 323 -4.34 16.55 17.76
CA THR A 323 -4.27 17.67 16.81
C THR A 323 -5.49 18.59 16.87
N ASN A 324 -6.53 18.21 17.63
CA ASN A 324 -7.85 18.83 17.67
C ASN A 324 -8.53 18.98 16.27
N SER A 325 -7.97 18.31 15.27
CA SER A 325 -8.42 18.30 13.88
C SER A 325 -9.14 16.98 13.59
N TYR A 326 -9.89 16.91 12.49
CA TYR A 326 -10.51 15.67 12.06
C TYR A 326 -9.45 14.59 11.84
N ILE A 327 -9.71 13.38 12.35
CA ILE A 327 -8.77 12.26 12.20
C ILE A 327 -8.58 11.97 10.70
N GLU A 328 -7.33 11.94 10.22
CA GLU A 328 -7.08 11.48 8.85
C GLU A 328 -7.25 9.96 8.75
N LEU A 329 -8.47 9.48 8.51
CA LEU A 329 -8.76 8.05 8.55
C LEU A 329 -8.49 7.35 7.21
N ASN A 330 -7.77 6.23 7.27
CA ASN A 330 -7.57 5.33 6.13
C ASN A 330 -7.21 3.91 6.59
N ALA A 331 -7.40 2.92 5.72
CA ALA A 331 -7.14 1.51 6.02
C ALA A 331 -5.69 1.21 6.45
N ARG A 332 -4.72 2.00 5.96
CA ARG A 332 -3.31 1.82 6.34
C ARG A 332 -3.07 2.21 7.79
N ARG A 333 -3.79 3.20 8.33
CA ARG A 333 -3.68 3.57 9.74
C ARG A 333 -4.18 2.46 10.66
N PHE A 334 -5.34 1.86 10.39
CA PHE A 334 -5.81 0.69 11.14
C PHE A 334 -4.80 -0.46 11.15
N ARG A 335 -4.21 -0.74 9.97
CA ARG A 335 -3.13 -1.72 9.84
C ARG A 335 -1.91 -1.37 10.69
N TYR A 336 -1.50 -0.10 10.69
CA TYR A 336 -0.40 0.36 11.51
C TYR A 336 -0.73 0.28 13.00
N THR A 337 -1.94 0.65 13.40
CA THR A 337 -2.43 0.53 14.77
C THR A 337 -2.34 -0.91 15.25
N LEU A 338 -2.87 -1.88 14.48
CA LEU A 338 -2.79 -3.29 14.87
C LEU A 338 -1.33 -3.78 14.98
N GLY A 339 -0.48 -3.43 14.02
CA GLY A 339 0.94 -3.78 14.06
C GLY A 339 1.67 -3.18 15.27
N SER A 340 1.40 -1.91 15.58
CA SER A 340 1.99 -1.22 16.73
C SER A 340 1.46 -1.72 18.07
N ARG A 341 0.16 -2.04 18.18
CA ARG A 341 -0.42 -2.62 19.39
C ARG A 341 0.19 -3.98 19.70
N LEU A 342 0.24 -4.88 18.73
CA LEU A 342 0.90 -6.17 18.90
C LEU A 342 2.37 -6.03 19.31
N ALA A 343 3.08 -5.05 18.74
CA ALA A 343 4.47 -4.78 19.15
C ALA A 343 4.56 -4.29 20.60
N ASN A 344 3.65 -3.40 21.03
CA ASN A 344 3.59 -2.91 22.41
C ASN A 344 3.14 -3.98 23.41
N GLU A 345 2.42 -5.01 22.96
CA GLU A 345 2.05 -6.20 23.74
C GLU A 345 3.18 -7.25 23.76
N GLY A 346 4.36 -6.92 23.23
CA GLY A 346 5.53 -7.82 23.24
C GLY A 346 5.50 -8.93 22.18
N ALA A 347 4.63 -8.86 21.18
CA ALA A 347 4.54 -9.89 20.15
C ALA A 347 5.81 -9.95 19.27
N ALA A 348 6.30 -11.17 19.02
CA ALA A 348 7.43 -11.40 18.12
C ALA A 348 7.15 -10.91 16.68
N ILE A 349 8.20 -10.58 15.93
CA ILE A 349 8.11 -10.02 14.57
C ILE A 349 7.37 -10.94 13.61
N GLU A 350 7.50 -12.25 13.79
CA GLU A 350 6.81 -13.31 13.05
C GLU A 350 5.31 -13.32 13.34
N VAL A 351 4.93 -13.12 14.60
CA VAL A 351 3.52 -13.03 15.03
C VAL A 351 2.87 -11.80 14.39
N ILE A 352 3.53 -10.65 14.43
CA ILE A 352 3.07 -9.42 13.77
C ILE A 352 2.97 -9.64 12.24
N ALA A 353 3.98 -10.27 11.64
CA ALA A 353 3.97 -10.60 10.21
C ALA A 353 2.77 -11.50 9.85
N LYS A 354 2.51 -12.54 10.65
CA LYS A 354 1.38 -13.45 10.46
C LYS A 354 0.04 -12.74 10.67
N ALA A 355 -0.09 -11.92 11.72
CA ALA A 355 -1.30 -11.15 12.02
C ALA A 355 -1.67 -10.19 10.90
N LEU A 356 -0.68 -9.54 10.28
CA LEU A 356 -0.87 -8.59 9.20
C LEU A 356 -0.87 -9.23 7.80
N ASP A 357 -0.67 -10.55 7.67
CA ASP A 357 -0.56 -11.24 6.38
C ASP A 357 0.59 -10.72 5.51
N HIS A 358 1.78 -10.64 6.10
CA HIS A 358 3.02 -10.39 5.39
C HIS A 358 3.59 -11.69 4.81
N LYS A 359 4.20 -11.58 3.62
CA LYS A 359 5.03 -12.66 3.06
C LYS A 359 6.39 -12.76 3.75
N SER A 360 6.87 -11.67 4.34
CA SER A 360 8.20 -11.53 4.90
C SER A 360 8.17 -10.63 6.13
N ILE A 361 9.04 -10.92 7.11
CA ILE A 361 9.24 -10.12 8.32
C ILE A 361 9.88 -8.74 8.04
N LYS A 362 10.53 -8.53 6.88
CA LYS A 362 11.29 -7.31 6.56
C LYS A 362 10.45 -6.03 6.74
N SER A 363 9.15 -6.09 6.44
CA SER A 363 8.23 -4.96 6.61
C SER A 363 7.61 -4.87 8.00
N SER A 364 7.63 -5.94 8.80
CA SER A 364 7.10 -5.94 10.18
C SER A 364 8.03 -5.26 11.17
N GLY A 365 9.34 -5.24 10.88
CA GLY A 365 10.32 -4.60 11.78
C GLY A 365 10.09 -3.10 12.00
N ILE A 366 9.24 -2.45 11.20
CA ILE A 366 8.89 -1.03 11.40
C ILE A 366 8.09 -0.78 12.69
N TYR A 367 7.40 -1.81 13.24
CA TYR A 367 6.57 -1.66 14.44
C TYR A 367 7.39 -1.82 15.72
N ILE A 368 8.35 -2.76 15.72
CA ILE A 368 9.16 -3.10 16.91
C ILE A 368 10.25 -2.06 17.18
N LYS A 369 10.80 -1.45 16.12
CA LYS A 369 11.87 -0.43 16.24
C LYS A 369 11.48 0.82 17.05
N ASN A 370 10.23 0.92 17.51
CA ASN A 370 9.69 2.07 18.23
C ASN A 370 8.78 1.67 19.42
N SER A 371 8.96 0.47 19.99
CA SER A 371 8.24 0.07 21.21
C SER A 371 8.65 0.99 22.37
N SER A 372 7.67 1.36 23.20
CA SER A 372 7.90 2.10 24.46
C SER A 372 8.82 1.32 25.41
N ASP A 373 8.83 0.00 25.31
CA ASP A 373 9.69 -0.86 26.13
C ASP A 373 11.17 -0.62 25.83
N ASN A 374 11.50 -0.31 24.56
CA ASN A 374 12.86 0.13 24.22
C ASN A 374 13.18 1.49 24.86
N VAL A 375 12.20 2.37 25.10
CA VAL A 375 12.46 3.66 25.77
C VAL A 375 12.88 3.41 27.21
N TYR A 376 12.22 2.50 27.93
CA TYR A 376 12.65 2.14 29.28
C TYR A 376 14.06 1.54 29.28
N ASP A 377 14.36 0.61 28.37
CA ASP A 377 15.69 -0.01 28.32
C ASP A 377 16.78 0.96 27.84
N ILE A 378 16.46 1.86 26.90
CA ILE A 378 17.35 2.95 26.46
C ILE A 378 17.56 3.94 27.59
N ASP A 379 16.50 4.39 28.26
CA ASP A 379 16.56 5.32 29.39
C ASP A 379 17.34 4.70 30.55
N LYS A 380 17.07 3.44 30.92
CA LYS A 380 17.83 2.70 31.93
C LYS A 380 19.32 2.59 31.57
N SER A 381 19.63 2.35 30.29
CA SER A 381 21.00 2.22 29.80
C SER A 381 21.73 3.57 29.70
N LEU A 382 21.02 4.66 29.35
CA LEU A 382 21.55 6.01 29.19
C LEU A 382 21.50 6.85 30.48
N SER A 383 20.67 6.47 31.45
CA SER A 383 20.41 7.24 32.67
C SER A 383 21.69 7.48 33.45
N ALA A 384 22.52 6.45 33.64
CA ALA A 384 23.82 6.61 34.29
C ALA A 384 24.73 7.60 33.55
N PHE A 385 24.74 7.57 32.22
CA PHE A 385 25.57 8.46 31.40
C PHE A 385 25.06 9.92 31.38
N LEU A 386 23.74 10.12 31.29
CA LEU A 386 23.12 11.45 31.15
C LEU A 386 22.78 12.12 32.48
N SER A 387 22.65 11.37 33.57
CA SER A 387 22.29 11.91 34.89
C SER A 387 23.22 13.05 35.37
N PRO A 388 24.55 12.96 35.23
CA PRO A 388 25.43 14.05 35.64
C PRO A 388 25.18 15.33 34.84
N LEU A 389 24.91 15.22 33.54
CA LEU A 389 24.59 16.38 32.69
C LEU A 389 23.26 17.03 33.11
N SER A 390 22.25 16.21 33.41
CA SER A 390 20.95 16.70 33.92
C SER A 390 21.12 17.45 35.25
N ASN A 391 21.90 16.91 36.18
CA ASN A 391 22.17 17.54 37.48
C ASN A 391 22.89 18.89 37.34
N ILE A 392 23.85 19.00 36.42
CA ILE A 392 24.52 20.27 36.10
C ILE A 392 23.50 21.32 35.63
N LEU A 393 22.59 20.96 34.73
CA LEU A 393 21.56 21.87 34.21
C LEU A 393 20.53 22.28 35.27
N MET A 394 20.28 21.40 36.25
CA MET A 394 19.42 21.66 37.41
C MET A 394 20.14 22.41 38.54
N GLY A 395 21.44 22.67 38.43
CA GLY A 395 22.23 23.37 39.45
C GLY A 395 22.59 22.51 40.67
N VAL A 396 22.50 21.19 40.57
CA VAL A 396 22.79 20.24 41.66
C VAL A 396 24.26 19.81 41.58
N GLU A 397 25.02 20.06 42.66
CA GLU A 397 26.39 19.56 42.86
C GLU A 397 27.26 19.68 41.60
N ILE A 398 27.31 20.88 41.03
CA ILE A 398 27.79 21.16 39.66
C ILE A 398 29.20 20.60 39.41
N GLU A 399 30.14 20.83 40.31
CA GLU A 399 31.54 20.42 40.12
C GLU A 399 31.76 18.91 40.18
N GLU A 400 31.01 18.19 41.02
CA GLU A 400 31.08 16.74 41.12
C GLU A 400 30.48 16.08 39.89
N ASN A 401 29.28 16.53 39.49
CA ASN A 401 28.60 16.04 38.30
C ASN A 401 29.38 16.37 37.00
N LYS A 402 30.10 17.50 36.94
CA LYS A 402 30.98 17.84 35.82
C LYS A 402 32.15 16.85 35.69
N LYS A 403 32.79 16.47 36.79
CA LYS A 403 33.86 15.46 36.79
C LYS A 403 33.34 14.08 36.37
N LEU A 404 32.17 13.68 36.90
CA LEU A 404 31.49 12.43 36.54
C LEU A 404 31.15 12.38 35.04
N PHE A 405 30.56 13.45 34.50
CA PHE A 405 30.22 13.53 33.08
C PHE A 405 31.46 13.41 32.18
N ILE A 406 32.53 14.15 32.48
CA ILE A 406 33.79 14.09 31.73
C ILE A 406 34.34 12.66 31.75
N LYS A 407 34.39 12.02 32.94
CA LYS A 407 34.85 10.63 33.07
C LYS A 407 34.01 9.67 32.21
N TYR A 408 32.69 9.78 32.25
CA TYR A 408 31.83 8.92 31.44
C TYR A 408 32.01 9.12 29.93
N VAL A 409 32.24 10.35 29.47
CA VAL A 409 32.57 10.62 28.07
C VAL A 409 33.92 9.98 27.70
N LEU A 410 34.95 10.16 28.54
CA LEU A 410 36.27 9.58 28.28
C LEU A 410 36.20 8.05 28.18
N ASP A 411 35.55 7.40 29.15
CA ASP A 411 35.40 5.94 29.21
C ASP A 411 34.58 5.40 28.01
N SER A 412 33.47 6.06 27.67
CA SER A 412 32.54 5.59 26.63
C SER A 412 33.13 5.69 25.22
N PHE A 413 34.00 6.67 24.98
CA PHE A 413 34.65 6.87 23.68
C PHE A 413 36.09 6.35 23.64
N LEU A 414 36.53 5.65 24.68
CA LEU A 414 37.92 5.16 24.84
C LEU A 414 38.95 6.28 24.64
N LEU A 415 38.60 7.49 25.07
CA LEU A 415 39.47 8.64 25.08
C LEU A 415 40.26 8.56 26.38
N PHE A 416 41.43 7.94 26.33
CA PHE A 416 42.36 8.02 27.44
C PHE A 416 42.84 9.47 27.55
N GLU A 417 43.00 9.99 28.77
CA GLU A 417 43.79 11.20 28.97
C GLU A 417 45.13 10.94 28.28
N ASP A 418 45.47 11.79 27.31
CA ASP A 418 46.80 11.80 26.69
C ASP A 418 47.80 11.89 27.83
N LYS A 419 48.36 10.75 28.23
CA LYS A 419 49.71 10.74 28.76
C LYS A 419 50.50 11.41 27.65
N LYS A 420 50.98 12.63 27.91
CA LYS A 420 51.96 13.31 27.08
C LYS A 420 53.23 12.47 27.01
N GLU A 421 53.16 11.30 26.40
CA GLU A 421 54.31 10.72 25.74
C GLU A 421 54.39 11.51 24.44
N GLU A 422 55.42 12.36 24.34
CA GLU A 422 55.82 12.93 23.07
C GLU A 422 56.09 11.78 22.09
N THR A 423 55.06 11.30 21.40
CA THR A 423 55.21 10.42 20.26
C THR A 423 55.75 11.30 19.14
N LYS A 424 57.07 11.51 19.15
CA LYS A 424 57.79 12.04 17.98
C LYS A 424 57.62 11.02 16.86
N CYS A 425 56.63 11.27 16.01
CA CYS A 425 56.41 10.50 14.80
C CYS A 425 57.56 10.78 13.82
N LEU A 426 58.66 10.04 13.96
CA LEU A 426 59.88 10.22 13.15
C LEU A 426 59.76 9.67 11.71
N SER A 427 58.56 9.24 11.28
CA SER A 427 58.39 8.60 9.96
C SER A 427 57.13 8.98 9.16
N CYS A 428 56.22 9.81 9.66
CA CYS A 428 55.02 10.17 8.89
C CYS A 428 55.26 11.36 7.96
N LYS A 429 55.65 11.08 6.70
CA LYS A 429 55.81 12.06 5.60
C LYS A 429 54.54 12.85 5.23
N LYS A 430 53.39 12.65 5.89
CA LYS A 430 52.10 13.26 5.51
C LYS A 430 51.40 14.06 6.61
N PHE A 431 52.00 14.24 7.79
CA PHE A 431 51.43 15.12 8.80
C PHE A 431 52.06 16.52 8.69
N ASN A 432 51.39 17.42 7.97
CA ASN A 432 51.69 18.85 8.09
C ASN A 432 51.07 19.34 9.41
N PRO A 433 51.86 19.89 10.35
CA PRO A 433 51.31 20.52 11.53
C PRO A 433 50.41 21.68 11.09
N TRP A 434 49.22 21.75 11.68
CA TRP A 434 48.36 22.93 11.51
C TRP A 434 49.15 24.16 11.96
N ARG A 435 49.26 25.15 11.06
CA ARG A 435 50.06 26.35 11.26
C ARG A 435 49.62 27.08 12.53
N ALA A 436 50.62 27.56 13.28
CA ALA A 436 50.48 28.45 14.42
C ALA A 436 49.79 29.78 14.05
#